data_AF-A0A098S658-F1
#
_entry.id   AF-A0A098S658-F1
#
_cell.length_a   1.000
_cell.length_b   1.000
_cell.length_c   1.000
_cell.angle_alpha   90.00
_cell.angle_beta   90.00
_cell.angle_gamma   90.00
#
_symmetry.space_group_name_H-M   'P 1'
#
loop_
_entity.id
_entity.type
_entity.pdbx_description
1 polymer ?
#
loop_
_entity_poly.entity_id
_entity_poly.type
_entity_poly.pdbx_seq_one_letter_code
_entity_poly.pdbx_strand_id
1 'polypeptide(L)'
;MLLRTYYELEEYDALFALLDSSEVYIRRQKGMGYHRSHYQALLQFTRRLLHLPEGDKGGRAQLKADIQAAPATAKRGWLLSKLD
;
A
#
# COMPACT_ATOMS: atom_id res chain seq x y z
N MET A 1 9.37 1.05 9.30
CA MET A 1 9.08 2.02 8.21
C MET A 1 7.79 2.73 8.57
N LEU A 2 7.75 4.05 8.46
CA LEU A 2 6.67 4.91 8.96
C LEU A 2 5.27 4.52 8.49
N LEU A 3 5.12 4.08 7.24
CA LEU A 3 3.83 3.63 6.69
C LEU A 3 3.17 2.56 7.57
N ARG A 4 3.92 1.53 7.98
CA ARG A 4 3.38 0.50 8.86
C ARG A 4 3.05 1.08 10.23
N THR A 5 3.96 1.87 10.81
CA THR A 5 3.76 2.47 12.12
C THR A 5 2.48 3.30 12.17
N TYR A 6 2.24 4.19 11.20
CA TYR A 6 1.01 4.99 11.16
C TYR A 6 -0.23 4.14 10.92
N TYR A 7 -0.13 3.09 10.12
CA TYR A 7 -1.24 2.14 9.94
C TYR A 7 -1.58 1.40 11.24
N GLU A 8 -0.59 0.84 11.93
CA GLU A 8 -0.81 0.06 13.17
C GLU A 8 -1.26 0.93 14.35
N LEU A 9 -0.86 2.21 14.38
CA LEU A 9 -1.26 3.17 15.40
C LEU A 9 -2.55 3.93 15.05
N GLU A 10 -3.19 3.59 13.92
CA GLU A 10 -4.41 4.27 13.44
C GLU A 10 -4.24 5.79 13.24
N GLU A 11 -3.00 6.23 13.00
CA GLU A 11 -2.63 7.62 12.73
C GLU A 11 -2.93 7.96 11.26
N TYR A 12 -4.21 7.95 10.89
CA TYR A 12 -4.64 7.99 9.49
C TYR A 12 -4.28 9.31 8.79
N ASP A 13 -4.38 10.45 9.46
CA ASP A 13 -4.01 11.74 8.87
C ASP A 13 -2.52 11.77 8.47
N ALA A 14 -1.65 11.29 9.36
CA ALA A 14 -0.22 11.16 9.10
C ALA A 14 0.05 10.12 8.00
N LEU A 15 -0.69 9.02 7.98
CA LEU A 15 -0.59 8.00 6.95
C LEU A 15 -0.97 8.54 5.57
N PHE A 16 -2.09 9.27 5.45
CA PHE A 16 -2.52 9.86 4.18
C PHE A 16 -1.52 10.91 3.69
N ALA A 17 -1.04 11.80 4.57
CA ALA A 17 0.00 12.77 4.23
C ALA A 17 1.30 12.07 3.76
N LEU A 18 1.69 10.97 4.40
CA LEU A 18 2.83 10.17 3.98
C LEU A 18 2.60 9.53 2.60
N LEU A 19 1.41 8.97 2.34
CA LEU A 19 1.07 8.34 1.07
C LEU A 19 1.14 9.35 -0.09
N ASP A 20 0.56 10.54 0.10
CA ASP A 20 0.54 11.61 -0.90
C ASP A 20 1.95 12.15 -1.20
N SER A 21 2.71 12.49 -0.16
CA SER A 21 4.08 12.99 -0.31
C SER A 21 5.01 11.94 -0.94
N SER A 22 4.89 10.67 -0.53
CA SER A 22 5.68 9.57 -1.07
C SER A 22 5.39 9.32 -2.54
N GLU A 23 4.13 9.41 -2.95
CA GLU A 23 3.73 9.24 -4.34
C GLU A 23 4.36 10.32 -5.24
N VAL A 24 4.30 11.58 -4.81
CA VAL A 24 4.94 12.71 -5.51
C VAL A 24 6.45 12.51 -5.61
N TYR A 25 7.09 12.11 -4.51
CA TYR A 25 8.53 11.83 -4.49
C TYR A 25 8.90 10.72 -5.47
N ILE A 26 8.21 9.58 -5.44
CA ILE A 26 8.51 8.42 -6.30
C ILE A 26 8.35 8.75 -7.78
N ARG A 27 7.32 9.55 -8.13
CA ARG A 27 7.09 10.00 -9.50
C ARG A 27 8.24 10.89 -10.01
N ARG A 28 8.77 11.78 -9.16
CA ARG A 28 9.82 12.75 -9.54
C ARG A 28 11.22 12.16 -9.56
N GLN A 29 11.52 11.23 -8.65
CA GLN A 29 12.89 10.77 -8.44
C GLN A 29 13.38 9.84 -9.56
N LYS A 30 14.51 10.19 -10.16
CA LYS A 30 15.12 9.44 -11.28
C LYS A 30 15.95 8.27 -10.77
N GLY A 31 16.24 7.30 -11.64
CA GLY A 31 17.18 6.21 -11.34
C GLY A 31 16.68 5.10 -10.39
N MET A 32 15.38 5.04 -10.08
CA MET A 32 14.86 4.04 -9.14
C MET A 32 14.72 2.61 -9.69
N GLY A 33 14.82 2.42 -11.01
CA GLY A 33 14.67 1.10 -11.62
C GLY A 33 13.38 0.38 -11.16
N TYR A 34 13.52 -0.88 -10.75
CA TYR A 34 12.40 -1.70 -10.26
C TYR A 34 11.85 -1.26 -8.90
N HIS A 35 12.61 -0.52 -8.08
CA HIS A 35 12.10 -0.05 -6.79
C HIS A 35 10.90 0.88 -6.96
N ARG A 36 10.84 1.65 -8.04
CA ARG A 36 9.72 2.54 -8.34
C ARG A 36 8.40 1.77 -8.38
N SER A 37 8.32 0.69 -9.17
CA SER A 37 7.09 -0.10 -9.28
C SER A 37 6.74 -0.80 -7.97
N HIS A 38 7.74 -1.27 -7.22
CA HIS A 38 7.53 -1.89 -5.91
C HIS A 38 6.90 -0.93 -4.89
N TYR A 39 7.37 0.31 -4.85
CA TYR A 39 6.83 1.33 -3.96
C TYR A 39 5.48 1.88 -4.44
N GLN A 40 5.30 2.07 -5.75
CA GLN A 40 3.99 2.47 -6.31
C GLN A 40 2.90 1.45 -5.97
N ALA A 41 3.18 0.16 -6.15
CA ALA A 41 2.26 -0.91 -5.77
C ALA A 41 1.95 -0.87 -4.26
N LEU A 42 2.96 -0.69 -3.41
CA LEU A 42 2.76 -0.58 -1.96
C LEU A 42 1.83 0.60 -1.61
N LEU A 43 2.06 1.79 -2.16
CA LEU A 43 1.21 2.96 -1.90
C LEU A 43 -0.22 2.72 -2.39
N GLN A 44 -0.38 2.19 -3.60
CA GLN A 44 -1.69 1.90 -4.19
C GLN A 44 -2.48 0.87 -3.36
N PHE A 45 -1.85 -0.24 -2.98
CA PHE A 45 -2.51 -1.27 -2.17
C PHE A 45 -2.83 -0.78 -0.76
N THR A 46 -1.97 0.05 -0.17
CA THR A 46 -2.27 0.67 1.13
C THR A 46 -3.48 1.59 1.05
N ARG A 47 -3.60 2.43 0.00
CA ARG A 47 -4.81 3.25 -0.21
C ARG A 47 -6.07 2.40 -0.39
N ARG A 48 -5.96 1.28 -1.11
CA ARG A 48 -7.09 0.35 -1.30
C ARG A 48 -7.49 -0.32 0.02
N LEU A 49 -6.54 -0.68 0.87
CA LEU A 49 -6.82 -1.20 2.22
C LEU A 49 -7.60 -0.18 3.06
N LEU A 50 -7.16 1.08 3.08
CA LEU A 50 -7.78 2.14 3.88
C LEU A 50 -9.21 2.49 3.45
N HIS A 51 -9.53 2.35 2.16
CA HIS A 51 -10.86 2.63 1.63
C HIS A 51 -11.77 1.40 1.59
N LEU A 52 -11.29 0.23 2.01
CA LEU A 52 -12.06 -0.99 1.94
C LEU A 52 -13.09 -1.02 3.07
N PRO A 53 -14.40 -1.10 2.77
CA PRO A 53 -15.42 -1.12 3.80
C PRO A 53 -15.25 -2.31 4.74
N GLU A 54 -15.57 -2.09 6.02
CA GLU A 54 -15.68 -3.18 6.98
C GLU A 54 -16.74 -4.18 6.51
N GLY A 55 -16.36 -5.45 6.42
CA GLY A 55 -17.24 -6.52 5.95
C GLY A 55 -17.30 -6.76 4.43
N ASP A 56 -16.61 -5.96 3.60
CA ASP A 56 -16.52 -6.21 2.16
C ASP A 56 -15.59 -7.41 1.84
N LYS A 57 -16.14 -8.62 2.00
CA LYS A 57 -15.43 -9.88 1.73
C LYS A 57 -15.02 -10.00 0.26
N GLY A 58 -15.82 -9.48 -0.66
CA GLY A 58 -15.54 -9.53 -2.10
C GLY A 58 -14.36 -8.64 -2.47
N GLY A 59 -14.39 -7.38 -2.03
CA GLY A 59 -13.30 -6.44 -2.22
C GLY A 59 -12.01 -6.89 -1.53
N ARG A 60 -12.10 -7.50 -0.33
CA ARG A 60 -10.95 -8.12 0.36
C ARG A 60 -10.33 -9.25 -0.46
N ALA A 61 -11.15 -10.18 -0.97
CA ALA A 61 -10.68 -11.28 -1.79
C ALA A 61 -10.02 -10.79 -3.09
N GLN A 62 -10.63 -9.79 -3.75
CA GLN A 62 -10.07 -9.20 -4.97
C GLN A 62 -8.73 -8.49 -4.70
N LEU A 63 -8.67 -7.68 -3.64
CA LEU A 63 -7.43 -6.99 -3.27
C LEU A 63 -6.33 -8.00 -2.91
N LYS A 64 -6.67 -9.09 -2.22
CA LYS A 64 -5.74 -10.19 -1.91
C LYS A 64 -5.19 -10.82 -3.19
N ALA A 65 -6.06 -11.14 -4.16
CA ALA A 65 -5.66 -11.69 -5.45
C ALA A 65 -4.75 -10.72 -6.22
N ASP A 66 -5.08 -9.43 -6.25
CA ASP A 66 -4.28 -8.41 -6.94
C ASP A 66 -2.88 -8.27 -6.34
N ILE A 67 -2.76 -8.30 -5.01
CA ILE A 67 -1.47 -8.25 -4.30
C ILE A 67 -0.63 -9.51 -4.59
N GLN A 68 -1.26 -10.66 -4.72
CA GLN A 68 -0.59 -11.92 -5.08
C GLN A 68 -0.13 -11.93 -6.54
N ALA A 69 -0.95 -11.42 -7.46
CA ALA A 69 -0.64 -11.34 -8.88
C ALA A 69 0.37 -10.24 -9.23
N ALA A 70 0.52 -9.22 -8.40
CA ALA A 70 1.44 -8.13 -8.65
C ALA A 70 2.90 -8.64 -8.68
N PRO A 71 3.64 -8.50 -9.80
CA PRO A 71 5.00 -9.02 -9.92
C PRO A 71 5.99 -8.28 -8.99
N ALA A 72 5.68 -7.03 -8.67
CA ALA A 72 6.54 -6.07 -8.00
C ALA A 72 5.77 -5.37 -6.88
N THR A 73 5.93 -5.79 -5.63
CA THR A 73 5.27 -5.12 -4.48
C THR A 73 6.16 -5.18 -3.26
N ALA A 74 6.56 -4.01 -2.76
CA ALA A 74 7.27 -3.94 -1.49
C ALA A 74 6.36 -4.44 -0.36
N LYS A 75 6.92 -5.20 0.58
CA LYS A 75 6.23 -5.60 1.82
C LYS A 75 4.93 -6.41 1.61
N ARG A 76 4.83 -7.18 0.51
CA ARG A 76 3.68 -8.04 0.16
C ARG A 76 3.09 -8.82 1.35
N GLY A 77 3.91 -9.52 2.13
CA GLY A 77 3.43 -10.32 3.25
C GLY A 77 2.66 -9.53 4.32
N TRP A 78 2.98 -8.25 4.52
CA TRP A 78 2.23 -7.42 5.45
C TRP A 78 0.94 -6.87 4.86
N LEU A 79 0.90 -6.58 3.56
CA LEU A 79 -0.36 -6.21 2.92
C LEU A 79 -1.37 -7.37 3.00
N LEU A 80 -0.88 -8.60 2.77
CA LEU A 80 -1.70 -9.80 2.89
C LEU A 80 -2.18 -10.04 4.32
N SER A 81 -1.34 -9.83 5.33
CA SER A 81 -1.74 -9.98 6.73
C SER A 81 -2.77 -8.97 7.23
N LYS A 82 -3.11 -7.93 6.44
CA LYS A 82 -4.21 -7.00 6.75
C LYS A 82 -5.55 -7.41 6.12
N LEU A 83 -5.54 -8.44 5.28
CA LEU A 83 -6.71 -8.95 4.58
C LEU A 83 -7.18 -10.31 5.10
N ASP A 84 -6.36 -10.96 5.92
CA ASP A 84 -6.72 -12.15 6.70
C ASP A 84 -7.59 -11.75 7.90
#